data_AF-A0A357LEV5-F1
#
_entry.id   AF-A0A357LEV5-F1
#
_cell.length_a   1.000
_cell.length_b   1.000
_cell.length_c   1.000
_cell.angle_alpha   90.00
_cell.angle_beta   90.00
_cell.angle_gamma   90.00
#
_symmetry.space_group_name_H-M   'P 1'
#
loop_
_entity.id
_entity.type
_entity.pdbx_description
1 polymer ?
#
loop_
_entity_poly.entity_id
_entity_poly.type
_entity_poly.pdbx_seq_one_letter_code
_entity_poly.pdbx_strand_id
1 'polypeptide(L)'
;MRKKQQRGLTLLETLVALVILAGAFTAALAMTRTADRLNAAAQRRQTLVDNAYGISRLRSLFEEVAPVVRAARNGVPILDFSGTATEVSFFSAHLAAAERAPIERTTVRIADGAITISSDHTPLGDPSASRALAILDRAIRFQFGEIGADGTLVFKDEWGDRPDLPALIMIAPATAPGAPQSPILAATPRLSPEF
;
A
#
# COMPACT_ATOMS: atom_id res chain seq x y z
N MET A 1 72.42 22.93 28.04
CA MET A 1 71.09 22.52 28.56
C MET A 1 69.90 22.77 27.62
N ARG A 2 70.07 23.19 26.34
CA ARG A 2 68.95 23.53 25.42
C ARG A 2 68.20 22.34 24.78
N LYS A 3 68.82 21.16 24.63
CA LYS A 3 68.20 19.99 23.94
C LYS A 3 67.03 19.33 24.68
N LYS A 4 66.96 19.42 26.03
CA LYS A 4 65.84 18.85 26.82
C LYS A 4 64.57 19.72 26.73
N GLN A 5 64.71 21.05 26.68
CA GLN A 5 63.58 21.97 26.50
C GLN A 5 62.93 21.85 25.12
N GLN A 6 63.71 21.65 24.05
CA GLN A 6 63.17 21.46 22.69
C GLN A 6 62.40 20.13 22.52
N ARG A 7 62.82 19.06 23.22
CA ARG A 7 62.09 17.77 23.22
C ARG A 7 60.76 17.81 23.98
N GLY A 8 60.68 18.59 25.07
CA GLY A 8 59.44 18.79 25.81
C GLY A 8 58.39 19.60 25.03
N LEU A 9 58.85 20.59 24.27
CA LEU A 9 57.98 21.41 23.41
C LEU A 9 57.39 20.60 22.25
N THR A 10 58.21 19.79 21.57
CA THR A 10 57.77 18.94 20.45
C THR A 10 56.81 17.82 20.90
N LEU A 11 56.99 17.27 22.11
CA LEU A 11 56.06 16.29 22.70
C LEU A 11 54.71 16.92 23.07
N LEU A 12 54.73 18.13 23.64
CA LEU A 12 53.50 18.85 23.96
C LEU A 12 52.69 19.19 22.70
N GLU A 13 53.38 19.63 21.65
CA GLU A 13 52.79 20.02 20.38
C GLU A 13 52.18 18.83 19.63
N THR A 14 52.85 17.67 19.66
CA THR A 14 52.28 16.42 19.13
C THR A 14 51.09 15.93 19.94
N LEU A 15 51.10 16.10 21.27
CA LEU A 15 49.99 15.71 22.13
C LEU A 15 48.75 16.60 21.91
N VAL A 16 48.96 17.91 21.75
CA VAL A 16 47.90 18.88 21.40
C VAL A 16 47.33 18.58 20.01
N ALA A 17 48.19 18.31 19.02
CA ALA A 17 47.75 17.92 17.68
C ALA A 17 46.90 16.63 17.72
N LEU A 18 47.28 15.66 18.56
CA LEU A 18 46.52 14.41 18.72
C LEU A 18 45.14 14.62 19.35
N VAL A 19 45.03 15.50 20.34
CA VAL A 19 43.74 15.84 20.98
C VAL A 19 42.81 16.55 19.99
N ILE A 20 43.34 17.50 19.22
CA ILE A 20 42.57 18.19 18.17
C ILE A 20 42.09 17.21 17.11
N LEU A 21 42.98 16.30 16.67
CA LEU A 21 42.65 15.29 15.66
C LEU A 21 41.59 14.31 16.17
N ALA A 22 41.71 13.83 17.41
CA ALA A 22 40.71 12.97 18.05
C ALA A 22 39.35 13.68 18.15
N GLY A 23 39.34 14.94 18.57
CA GLY A 23 38.14 15.78 18.64
C GLY A 23 37.45 15.94 17.28
N ALA A 24 38.22 16.23 16.23
CA ALA A 24 37.74 16.33 14.86
C ALA A 24 37.13 15.01 14.35
N PHE A 25 37.77 13.87 14.68
CA PHE A 25 37.24 12.54 14.32
C PHE A 25 35.92 12.23 15.02
N THR A 26 35.79 12.52 16.32
CA THR A 26 34.53 12.35 17.05
C THR A 26 33.41 13.26 16.53
N ALA A 27 33.73 14.50 16.15
CA ALA A 27 32.75 15.42 15.57
C ALA A 27 32.27 14.93 14.19
N ALA A 28 33.17 14.45 13.33
CA ALA A 28 32.83 13.86 12.04
C ALA A 28 31.92 12.62 12.20
N LEU A 29 32.24 11.72 13.13
CA LEU A 29 31.41 10.55 13.46
C LEU A 29 30.04 10.91 14.05
N ALA A 30 29.94 12.01 14.81
CA ALA A 30 28.66 12.51 15.31
C ALA A 30 27.81 13.08 14.17
N MET A 31 28.41 13.82 13.24
CA MET A 31 27.72 14.39 12.07
C MET A 31 27.15 13.31 11.15
N THR A 32 27.90 12.24 10.87
CA THR A 32 27.41 11.12 10.03
C THR A 32 26.22 10.41 10.67
N ARG A 33 26.29 10.08 11.97
CA ARG A 33 25.17 9.45 12.69
C ARG A 33 23.90 10.30 12.69
N THR A 34 24.04 11.63 12.73
CA THR A 34 22.90 12.55 12.65
C THR A 34 22.33 12.60 11.23
N ALA A 35 23.19 12.61 10.21
CA ALA A 35 22.79 12.57 8.80
C ALA A 35 22.05 11.27 8.46
N ASP A 36 22.54 10.12 8.92
CA ASP A 36 21.90 8.81 8.71
C ASP A 36 20.50 8.76 9.35
N ARG A 37 20.37 9.30 10.57
CA ARG A 37 19.07 9.39 11.26
C ARG A 37 18.10 10.30 10.54
N LEU A 38 18.57 11.44 10.02
CA LEU A 38 17.75 12.38 9.25
C LEU A 38 17.31 11.77 7.92
N ASN A 39 18.21 11.05 7.24
CA ASN A 39 17.90 10.38 5.98
C ASN A 39 16.88 9.24 6.20
N ALA A 40 17.10 8.41 7.23
CA ALA A 40 16.14 7.37 7.60
C ALA A 40 14.76 7.94 7.99
N ALA A 41 14.73 9.08 8.69
CA ALA A 41 13.48 9.76 9.03
C ALA A 41 12.78 10.35 7.79
N ALA A 42 13.53 10.94 6.85
CA ALA A 42 12.99 11.45 5.60
C ALA A 42 12.43 10.32 4.72
N GLN A 43 13.16 9.22 4.61
CA GLN A 43 12.74 8.06 3.83
C GLN A 43 11.48 7.41 4.39
N ARG A 44 11.37 7.27 5.72
CA ARG A 44 10.14 6.82 6.38
C ARG A 44 8.95 7.74 6.11
N ARG A 45 9.14 9.06 6.16
CA ARG A 45 8.07 10.01 5.84
C ARG A 45 7.61 9.87 4.40
N GLN A 46 8.54 9.71 3.46
CA GLN A 46 8.20 9.51 2.05
C GLN A 46 7.37 8.24 1.86
N THR A 47 7.79 7.11 2.44
CA THR A 47 7.02 5.85 2.39
C THR A 47 5.62 6.01 2.98
N LEU A 48 5.45 6.76 4.07
CA LEU A 48 4.13 7.01 4.64
C LEU A 48 3.23 7.83 3.71
N VAL A 49 3.79 8.83 3.02
CA VAL A 49 3.06 9.64 2.03
C VAL A 49 2.66 8.79 0.82
N ASP A 50 3.60 8.00 0.29
CA ASP A 50 3.35 7.11 -0.85
C ASP A 50 2.26 6.08 -0.51
N ASN A 51 2.32 5.51 0.69
CA ASN A 51 1.30 4.59 1.19
C ASN A 51 -0.07 5.28 1.34
N ALA A 52 -0.13 6.50 1.89
CA ALA A 52 -1.39 7.22 2.02
C ALA A 52 -2.03 7.51 0.65
N TYR A 53 -1.21 7.91 -0.33
CA TYR A 53 -1.66 8.08 -1.71
C TYR A 53 -2.14 6.76 -2.32
N GLY A 54 -1.40 5.67 -2.13
CA GLY A 54 -1.76 4.33 -2.59
C GLY A 54 -3.10 3.83 -2.03
N ILE A 55 -3.32 4.00 -0.73
CA ILE A 55 -4.57 3.65 -0.06
C ILE A 55 -5.73 4.52 -0.52
N SER A 56 -5.51 5.83 -0.74
CA SER A 56 -6.53 6.73 -1.31
C SER A 56 -6.92 6.31 -2.72
N ARG A 57 -5.94 6.01 -3.58
CA ARG A 57 -6.18 5.50 -4.93
C ARG A 57 -6.94 4.19 -4.93
N LEU A 58 -6.60 3.27 -4.01
CA LEU A 58 -7.29 2.00 -3.86
C LEU A 58 -8.75 2.17 -3.45
N ARG A 59 -9.04 3.15 -2.58
CA ARG A 59 -10.42 3.50 -2.22
C ARG A 59 -11.21 3.95 -3.45
N SER A 60 -10.66 4.86 -4.25
CA SER A 60 -11.30 5.33 -5.50
C SER A 60 -11.63 4.16 -6.42
N LEU A 61 -10.69 3.23 -6.61
CA LEU A 61 -10.89 2.07 -7.47
C LEU A 61 -12.00 1.15 -6.99
N PHE A 62 -12.11 0.91 -5.68
CA PHE A 62 -13.20 0.12 -5.13
C PHE A 62 -14.56 0.83 -5.18
N GLU A 63 -14.58 2.16 -5.15
CA GLU A 63 -15.80 2.94 -5.37
C GLU A 63 -16.21 2.91 -6.85
N GLU A 64 -15.25 2.82 -7.78
CA GLU A 64 -15.42 2.77 -9.24
C GLU A 64 -15.58 1.33 -9.82
N VAL A 65 -15.97 0.35 -8.99
CA VAL A 65 -16.25 -1.01 -9.46
C VAL A 65 -17.53 -1.02 -10.32
N ALA A 66 -17.42 -1.43 -11.58
CA ALA A 66 -18.52 -1.55 -12.53
C ALA A 66 -19.19 -2.94 -12.47
N PRO A 67 -20.53 -3.02 -12.43
CA PRO A 67 -21.27 -4.29 -12.39
C PRO A 67 -21.36 -4.92 -13.79
N VAL A 68 -20.25 -5.47 -14.29
CA VAL A 68 -20.23 -6.18 -15.59
C VAL A 68 -20.79 -7.59 -15.42
N VAL A 69 -21.73 -8.01 -16.27
CA VAL A 69 -22.28 -9.36 -16.24
C VAL A 69 -21.36 -10.32 -17.01
N ARG A 70 -20.85 -11.35 -16.32
CA ARG A 70 -20.04 -12.42 -16.93
C ARG A 70 -20.89 -13.46 -17.65
N ALA A 71 -21.99 -13.87 -17.01
CA ALA A 71 -22.90 -14.91 -17.50
C ALA A 71 -24.27 -14.80 -16.82
N ALA A 72 -25.28 -15.47 -17.37
CA ALA A 72 -26.54 -15.71 -16.67
C ALA A 72 -26.65 -17.21 -16.33
N ARG A 73 -26.85 -17.54 -15.06
CA ARG A 73 -27.05 -18.93 -14.59
C ARG A 73 -28.49 -19.06 -14.10
N ASN A 74 -29.28 -19.92 -14.73
CA ASN A 74 -30.71 -20.08 -14.44
C ASN A 74 -31.52 -18.76 -14.46
N GLY A 75 -31.18 -17.85 -15.38
CA GLY A 75 -31.83 -16.54 -15.48
C GLY A 75 -31.35 -15.49 -14.47
N VAL A 76 -30.44 -15.84 -13.57
CA VAL A 76 -29.82 -14.91 -12.62
C VAL A 76 -28.49 -14.39 -13.22
N PRO A 77 -28.30 -13.06 -13.38
CA PRO A 77 -27.02 -12.53 -13.84
C PRO A 77 -25.94 -12.82 -12.81
N ILE A 78 -24.75 -13.15 -13.26
CA ILE A 78 -23.56 -13.35 -12.43
C ILE A 78 -22.56 -12.30 -12.83
N LEU A 79 -22.17 -11.46 -11.87
CA LEU A 79 -21.21 -10.39 -12.10
C LEU A 79 -19.80 -10.94 -12.28
N ASP A 80 -19.01 -10.25 -13.10
CA ASP A 80 -17.58 -10.47 -13.27
C ASP A 80 -16.80 -9.74 -12.18
N PHE A 81 -17.05 -10.17 -10.96
CA PHE A 81 -16.37 -9.75 -9.76
C PHE A 81 -15.97 -10.99 -8.98
N SER A 82 -14.70 -11.05 -8.57
CA SER A 82 -14.19 -12.10 -7.69
C SER A 82 -13.27 -11.51 -6.63
N GLY A 83 -13.31 -12.11 -5.45
CA GLY A 83 -12.58 -11.68 -4.29
C GLY A 83 -12.25 -12.86 -3.39
N THR A 84 -11.02 -12.89 -2.90
CA THR A 84 -10.51 -13.80 -1.87
C THR A 84 -9.77 -12.95 -0.83
N ALA A 85 -9.32 -13.55 0.26
CA ALA A 85 -8.55 -12.86 1.29
C ALA A 85 -7.27 -12.17 0.77
N THR A 86 -6.73 -12.58 -0.38
CA THR A 86 -5.46 -12.06 -0.92
C THR A 86 -5.57 -11.42 -2.30
N GLU A 87 -6.72 -11.53 -2.99
CA GLU A 87 -6.87 -11.01 -4.35
C GLU A 87 -8.30 -10.57 -4.62
N VAL A 88 -8.47 -9.45 -5.31
CA VAL A 88 -9.76 -8.97 -5.84
C VAL A 88 -9.59 -8.67 -7.33
N SER A 89 -10.48 -9.19 -8.17
CA SER A 89 -10.54 -8.89 -9.60
C SER A 89 -11.92 -8.35 -9.95
N PHE A 90 -11.95 -7.22 -10.65
CA PHE A 90 -13.17 -6.53 -11.02
C PHE A 90 -12.94 -5.66 -12.25
N PHE A 91 -14.04 -5.22 -12.85
CA PHE A 91 -13.98 -4.18 -13.87
C PHE A 91 -14.14 -2.80 -13.23
N SER A 92 -13.29 -1.85 -13.60
CA SER A 92 -13.40 -0.45 -13.21
C SER A 92 -13.84 0.40 -14.39
N ALA A 93 -14.78 1.31 -14.19
CA ALA A 93 -15.13 2.32 -15.19
C ALA A 93 -14.70 3.69 -14.66
N HIS A 94 -13.61 4.20 -15.22
CA HIS A 94 -13.12 5.51 -14.82
C HIS A 94 -13.99 6.59 -15.47
N LEU A 95 -14.80 7.30 -14.69
CA LEU A 95 -15.59 8.47 -15.14
C LEU A 95 -14.66 9.64 -15.50
N ALA A 96 -13.80 9.47 -16.50
CA ALA A 96 -13.17 10.58 -17.19
C ALA A 96 -14.25 11.29 -18.02
N ALA A 97 -14.08 12.61 -18.26
CA ALA A 97 -15.02 13.49 -18.93
C ALA A 97 -15.38 13.14 -20.41
N ALA A 98 -15.09 11.92 -20.86
CA ALA A 98 -15.45 11.40 -22.16
C ALA A 98 -16.78 10.60 -22.08
N GLU A 99 -17.62 10.71 -23.11
CA GLU A 99 -18.93 10.06 -23.21
C GLU A 99 -18.93 8.52 -23.06
N ARG A 100 -17.75 7.87 -23.13
CA ARG A 100 -17.57 6.43 -22.88
C ARG A 100 -16.25 6.18 -22.15
N ALA A 101 -16.34 5.95 -20.84
CA ALA A 101 -15.22 5.45 -20.05
C ALA A 101 -14.80 4.05 -20.55
N PRO A 102 -13.51 3.79 -20.83
CA PRO A 102 -13.05 2.44 -21.06
C PRO A 102 -13.24 1.63 -19.77
N ILE A 103 -13.90 0.48 -19.91
CA ILE A 103 -14.02 -0.50 -18.83
C ILE A 103 -12.73 -1.32 -18.82
N GLU A 104 -11.98 -1.26 -17.74
CA GLU A 104 -10.69 -1.96 -17.59
C GLU A 104 -10.81 -3.07 -16.56
N ARG A 105 -10.20 -4.24 -16.84
CA ARG A 105 -10.09 -5.28 -15.82
C ARG A 105 -8.95 -4.90 -14.89
N THR A 106 -9.29 -4.74 -13.61
CA THR A 106 -8.35 -4.41 -12.53
C THR A 106 -8.26 -5.59 -11.58
N THR A 107 -7.03 -5.98 -11.25
CA THR A 107 -6.74 -6.97 -10.22
C THR A 107 -5.87 -6.35 -9.15
N VAL A 108 -6.31 -6.47 -7.90
CA VAL A 108 -5.58 -6.02 -6.72
C VAL A 108 -5.16 -7.24 -5.94
N ARG A 109 -3.86 -7.36 -5.68
CA ARG A 109 -3.28 -8.50 -4.95
C ARG A 109 -2.56 -8.03 -3.69
N ILE A 110 -2.70 -8.80 -2.64
CA ILE A 110 -1.95 -8.71 -1.39
C ILE A 110 -0.93 -9.83 -1.37
N ALA A 111 0.35 -9.49 -1.31
CA ALA A 111 1.44 -10.43 -1.12
C ALA A 111 2.52 -9.78 -0.25
N ASP A 112 3.04 -10.50 0.73
CA ASP A 112 4.15 -10.05 1.59
C ASP A 112 3.93 -8.67 2.26
N GLY A 113 2.68 -8.34 2.62
CA GLY A 113 2.31 -7.03 3.20
C GLY A 113 2.25 -5.87 2.18
N ALA A 114 2.56 -6.13 0.91
CA ALA A 114 2.40 -5.18 -0.18
C ALA A 114 1.05 -5.34 -0.88
N ILE A 115 0.48 -4.21 -1.31
CA ILE A 115 -0.68 -4.16 -2.19
C ILE A 115 -0.20 -3.77 -3.58
N THR A 116 -0.43 -4.66 -4.55
CA THR A 116 -0.13 -4.42 -5.96
C THR A 116 -1.41 -4.34 -6.77
N ILE A 117 -1.43 -3.45 -7.75
CA ILE A 117 -2.49 -3.36 -8.75
C ILE A 117 -1.93 -3.74 -10.12
N SER A 118 -2.70 -4.52 -10.87
CA SER A 118 -2.48 -4.73 -12.30
C SER A 118 -3.78 -4.44 -13.04
N SER A 119 -3.68 -3.69 -14.12
CA SER A 119 -4.81 -3.43 -15.01
C SER A 119 -4.49 -3.99 -16.38
N ASP A 120 -5.44 -4.72 -16.95
CA ASP A 120 -5.35 -5.23 -18.32
C ASP A 120 -5.98 -4.20 -19.26
N HIS A 121 -5.13 -3.50 -20.02
CA HIS A 121 -5.61 -2.71 -21.17
C HIS A 121 -5.91 -3.69 -22.30
N THR A 122 -7.17 -4.09 -22.46
CA THR A 122 -7.61 -4.83 -23.65
C THR A 122 -7.44 -3.91 -24.87
N PRO A 123 -6.78 -4.35 -25.96
CA PRO A 123 -7.04 -5.64 -26.58
C PRO A 123 -5.85 -6.61 -26.47
N LEU A 124 -6.15 -7.85 -26.07
CA LEU A 124 -5.29 -9.05 -26.05
C LEU A 124 -3.86 -8.85 -26.62
N GLY A 125 -2.86 -8.72 -25.74
CA GLY A 125 -1.47 -8.93 -26.16
C GLY A 125 -0.39 -8.16 -25.38
N ASP A 126 -0.73 -7.12 -24.63
CA ASP A 126 0.27 -6.31 -23.93
C ASP A 126 0.43 -6.75 -22.46
N PRO A 127 1.66 -6.83 -21.91
CA PRO A 127 1.87 -7.27 -20.55
C PRO A 127 1.25 -6.26 -19.58
N SER A 128 0.30 -6.74 -18.79
CA SER A 128 -0.33 -6.05 -17.66
C SER A 128 0.69 -5.24 -16.86
N ALA A 129 0.54 -3.91 -16.81
CA ALA A 129 1.42 -3.08 -16.02
C ALA A 129 1.10 -3.27 -14.52
N SER A 130 1.85 -4.15 -13.85
CA SER A 130 1.75 -4.32 -12.40
C SER A 130 2.50 -3.21 -11.67
N ARG A 131 1.82 -2.53 -10.75
CA ARG A 131 2.37 -1.42 -9.96
C ARG A 131 2.08 -1.65 -8.48
N ALA A 132 3.09 -1.51 -7.62
CA ALA A 132 2.88 -1.44 -6.18
C ALA A 132 2.15 -0.14 -5.81
N LEU A 133 1.06 -0.25 -5.04
CA LEU A 133 0.29 0.88 -4.54
C LEU A 133 0.73 1.28 -3.13
N ALA A 134 0.90 0.30 -2.24
CA ALA A 134 1.29 0.55 -0.86
C ALA A 134 2.05 -0.65 -0.31
N ILE A 135 3.00 -0.40 0.60
CA ILE A 135 3.72 -1.44 1.34
C ILE A 135 3.41 -1.23 2.82
N LEU A 136 2.73 -2.19 3.43
CA LEU A 136 2.29 -2.14 4.83
C LEU A 136 3.16 -3.08 5.66
N ASP A 137 3.66 -2.57 6.79
CA ASP A 137 4.52 -3.31 7.72
C ASP A 137 3.72 -4.27 8.63
N ARG A 138 2.70 -4.92 8.07
CA ARG A 138 1.83 -5.86 8.78
C ARG A 138 1.12 -6.80 7.80
N ALA A 139 0.78 -7.98 8.26
CA ALA A 139 -0.07 -8.89 7.50
C ALA A 139 -1.50 -8.30 7.36
N ILE A 140 -2.04 -8.33 6.16
CA ILE A 140 -3.34 -7.76 5.79
C ILE A 140 -4.11 -8.75 4.91
N ARG A 141 -5.42 -8.56 4.84
CA ARG A 141 -6.32 -9.36 3.98
C ARG A 141 -7.52 -8.55 3.52
N PHE A 142 -8.14 -8.99 2.44
CA PHE A 142 -9.46 -8.52 2.02
C PHE A 142 -10.58 -9.22 2.80
N GLN A 143 -11.66 -8.50 3.00
CA GLN A 143 -12.94 -9.02 3.46
C GLN A 143 -14.09 -8.31 2.74
N PHE A 144 -15.19 -9.03 2.55
CA PHE A 144 -16.33 -8.60 1.76
C PHE A 144 -17.58 -8.60 2.63
N GLY A 145 -18.21 -7.44 2.77
CA GLY A 145 -19.41 -7.25 3.57
C GLY A 145 -20.67 -7.56 2.79
N GLU A 146 -21.54 -8.37 3.40
CA GLU A 146 -22.91 -8.62 2.94
C GLU A 146 -23.88 -8.03 3.96
N ILE A 147 -24.92 -7.35 3.48
CA ILE A 147 -26.00 -6.88 4.35
C ILE A 147 -26.98 -8.04 4.52
N GLY A 148 -27.05 -8.57 5.74
CA GLY A 148 -28.01 -9.59 6.13
C GLY A 148 -29.45 -9.08 6.12
N ALA A 149 -30.41 -10.01 6.19
CA ALA A 149 -31.84 -9.67 6.17
C ALA A 149 -32.28 -8.78 7.36
N ASP A 150 -31.55 -8.84 8.47
CA ASP A 150 -31.73 -8.02 9.67
C ASP A 150 -30.99 -6.66 9.60
N GLY A 151 -30.36 -6.34 8.47
CA GLY A 151 -29.57 -5.13 8.26
C GLY A 151 -28.16 -5.19 8.86
N THR A 152 -27.74 -6.34 9.40
CA THR A 152 -26.38 -6.49 9.93
C THR A 152 -25.36 -6.71 8.83
N LEU A 153 -24.16 -6.14 8.98
CA LEU A 153 -23.05 -6.34 8.05
C LEU A 153 -22.25 -7.58 8.44
N VAL A 154 -22.27 -8.61 7.59
CA VAL A 154 -21.52 -9.86 7.79
C VAL A 154 -20.34 -9.90 6.82
N PHE A 155 -19.13 -10.05 7.36
CA PHE A 155 -17.92 -10.14 6.55
C PHE A 155 -17.61 -11.58 6.13
N LYS A 156 -17.22 -11.74 4.88
CA LYS A 156 -16.77 -12.99 4.26
C LYS A 156 -15.35 -12.83 3.72
N ASP A 157 -14.60 -13.93 3.71
CA ASP A 157 -13.23 -13.93 3.17
C ASP A 157 -13.21 -14.19 1.65
N GLU A 158 -14.35 -14.55 1.05
CA GLU A 158 -14.50 -14.80 -0.38
C GLU A 158 -15.79 -14.18 -0.92
N TRP A 159 -15.74 -13.73 -2.18
CA TRP A 159 -16.87 -13.22 -2.94
C TRP A 159 -16.73 -13.61 -4.41
N GLY A 160 -17.77 -14.15 -5.02
CA GLY A 160 -17.74 -14.56 -6.42
C GLY A 160 -18.98 -15.36 -6.77
N ASP A 161 -19.24 -15.53 -8.08
CA ASP A 161 -20.39 -16.26 -8.61
C ASP A 161 -21.74 -15.74 -8.05
N ARG A 162 -21.85 -14.42 -7.90
CA ARG A 162 -23.00 -13.74 -7.31
C ARG A 162 -23.64 -12.71 -8.25
N PRO A 163 -24.94 -12.42 -8.10
CA PRO A 163 -25.64 -11.40 -8.87
C PRO A 163 -25.33 -9.97 -8.43
N ASP A 164 -24.74 -9.80 -7.25
CA ASP A 164 -24.51 -8.53 -6.58
C ASP A 164 -23.04 -8.33 -6.20
N LEU A 165 -22.64 -7.05 -6.19
CA LEU A 165 -21.36 -6.62 -5.63
C LEU A 165 -21.43 -6.69 -4.11
N PRO A 166 -20.29 -6.88 -3.43
CA PRO A 166 -20.26 -6.78 -1.98
C PRO A 166 -20.68 -5.37 -1.54
N ALA A 167 -21.47 -5.29 -0.46
CA ALA A 167 -21.90 -4.01 0.10
C ALA A 167 -20.72 -3.18 0.64
N LEU A 168 -19.64 -3.85 1.04
CA LEU A 168 -18.40 -3.22 1.48
C LEU A 168 -17.19 -4.09 1.10
N ILE A 169 -16.14 -3.46 0.59
CA ILE A 169 -14.82 -4.07 0.41
C ILE A 169 -13.90 -3.50 1.49
N MET A 170 -13.31 -4.37 2.30
CA MET A 170 -12.49 -3.99 3.45
C MET A 170 -11.10 -4.58 3.34
N ILE A 171 -10.08 -3.79 3.73
CA ILE A 171 -8.74 -4.28 4.03
C ILE A 171 -8.55 -4.21 5.53
N ALA A 172 -8.31 -5.36 6.14
CA ALA A 172 -8.12 -5.48 7.58
C ALA A 172 -6.78 -6.15 7.89
N PRO A 173 -6.20 -5.89 9.08
CA PRO A 173 -5.09 -6.69 9.58
C PRO A 173 -5.46 -8.17 9.62
N ALA A 174 -4.56 -9.04 9.17
CA ALA A 174 -4.70 -10.48 9.32
C ALA A 174 -4.52 -10.84 10.81
N THR A 175 -5.61 -10.78 11.57
CA THR A 175 -5.66 -11.07 13.00
C THR A 175 -6.58 -12.26 13.26
N ALA A 176 -6.41 -12.91 14.42
CA ALA A 176 -7.21 -14.06 14.80
C ALA A 176 -8.72 -13.71 14.85
N PRO A 177 -9.61 -14.67 14.54
CA PRO A 177 -11.06 -14.46 14.59
C PRO A 177 -11.51 -13.90 15.95
N GLY A 178 -12.33 -12.85 15.94
CA GLY A 178 -12.93 -12.26 17.15
C GLY A 178 -12.17 -11.07 17.77
N ALA A 179 -10.98 -10.71 17.26
CA ALA A 179 -10.33 -9.46 17.66
C ALA A 179 -11.05 -8.23 17.07
N PRO A 180 -11.20 -7.11 17.81
CA PRO A 180 -11.71 -5.87 17.24
C PRO A 180 -10.83 -5.42 16.07
N GLN A 181 -11.40 -5.32 14.87
CA GLN A 181 -10.66 -4.96 13.66
C GLN A 181 -10.93 -3.50 13.31
N SER A 182 -9.93 -2.64 13.46
CA SER A 182 -9.95 -1.33 12.82
C SER A 182 -9.57 -1.52 11.35
N PRO A 183 -10.45 -1.21 10.39
CA PRO A 183 -10.13 -1.35 8.98
C PRO A 183 -8.99 -0.39 8.61
N ILE A 184 -8.08 -0.88 7.78
CA ILE A 184 -7.07 -0.04 7.12
C ILE A 184 -7.76 0.76 6.01
N LEU A 185 -8.69 0.12 5.31
CA LEU A 185 -9.52 0.71 4.28
C LEU A 185 -10.90 0.04 4.28
N ALA A 186 -11.93 0.84 4.04
CA ALA A 186 -13.28 0.38 3.77
C ALA A 186 -13.86 1.24 2.64
N ALA A 187 -14.44 0.59 1.63
CA ALA A 187 -15.02 1.24 0.46
C ALA A 187 -16.29 0.52 0.02
N THR A 188 -17.29 1.29 -0.37
CA THR A 188 -18.56 0.78 -0.93
C THR A 188 -18.49 0.93 -2.45
N PRO A 189 -18.68 -0.16 -3.22
CA PRO A 189 -18.87 -0.07 -4.67
C PRO A 189 -20.04 0.85 -5.01
N ARG A 190 -19.83 1.88 -5.84
CA ARG A 190 -20.83 2.94 -6.09
C ARG A 190 -21.41 2.96 -7.50
N LEU A 191 -20.79 2.31 -8.49
CA LEU A 191 -21.30 2.41 -9.85
C LEU A 191 -22.57 1.59 -10.03
N SER A 192 -23.66 2.35 -10.19
CA SER A 192 -25.00 1.94 -10.57
C SER A 192 -25.03 1.46 -12.03
N PRO A 193 -25.96 0.56 -12.42
CA PRO A 193 -25.95 -0.18 -13.69
C PRO A 193 -26.43 0.64 -14.91
N GLU A 194 -26.04 1.92 -15.02
CA GLU A 194 -26.28 2.69 -16.23
C GLU A 194 -25.14 2.44 -17.24
N PHE A 195 -25.13 1.22 -17.80
CA PHE A 195 -24.38 0.86 -19.00
C PHE A 195 -25.31 0.16 -20.00
#